data_AF-A0A2E8RHK6-F1
#
_entry.id   AF-A0A2E8RHK6-F1
#
_cell.length_a   1.000
_cell.length_b   1.000
_cell.length_c   1.000
_cell.angle_alpha   90.00
_cell.angle_beta   90.00
_cell.angle_gamma   90.00
#
_symmetry.space_group_name_H-M   'P 1'
#
loop_
_entity.id
_entity.type
_entity.pdbx_description
1 polymer ?
#
loop_
_entity_poly.entity_id
_entity_poly.type
_entity_poly.pdbx_seq_one_letter_code
_entity_poly.pdbx_strand_id
1 'polypeptide(L)'
;MRKSKKQKQEPNGCESWVIKEPRTWVIRIPGAFDGTVEEGGGGYQTTVIAESWESAWEAAMDADSWEVLPFDIKHIACFPKEVVTTCD
;
A
#
# COMPACT_ATOMS: atom_id res chain seq x y z
N MET A 1 50.02 18.44 32.95
CA MET A 1 49.23 18.97 31.82
C MET A 1 49.11 17.90 30.74
N ARG A 2 47.97 17.21 30.65
CA ARG A 2 47.73 16.14 29.64
C ARG A 2 46.72 16.67 28.63
N LYS A 3 47.13 16.83 27.36
CA LYS A 3 46.25 17.29 26.28
C LYS A 3 45.34 16.13 25.85
N SER A 4 44.04 16.28 26.06
CA SER A 4 43.02 15.34 25.59
C SER A 4 42.91 15.41 24.06
N LYS A 5 43.08 14.26 23.40
CA LYS A 5 42.80 14.07 21.98
C LYS A 5 41.31 14.29 21.74
N LYS A 6 40.98 15.31 20.94
CA LYS A 6 39.64 15.57 20.42
C LYS A 6 39.48 14.76 19.14
N GLN A 7 38.86 13.60 19.24
CA GLN A 7 38.49 12.78 18.09
C GLN A 7 36.98 12.98 17.88
N LYS A 8 36.64 14.03 17.15
CA LYS A 8 35.27 14.31 16.72
C LYS A 8 35.02 13.40 15.51
N GLN A 9 34.34 12.28 15.74
CA GLN A 9 33.76 11.48 14.68
C GLN A 9 32.66 12.32 14.01
N GLU A 10 32.86 12.64 12.75
CA GLU A 10 31.76 12.58 11.78
C GLU A 10 32.02 11.28 11.01
N PRO A 11 30.98 10.47 10.77
CA PRO A 11 30.31 10.70 9.50
C PRO A 11 28.82 10.31 9.44
N ASN A 12 28.18 10.85 8.41
CA ASN A 12 27.04 10.29 7.67
C ASN A 12 25.63 10.60 8.15
N GLY A 13 24.89 11.20 7.20
CA GLY A 13 23.45 11.01 7.08
C GLY A 13 22.63 12.00 7.88
N CYS A 14 22.37 13.17 7.28
CA CYS A 14 20.97 13.58 7.24
C CYS A 14 20.23 12.45 6.52
N GLU A 15 19.81 11.43 7.26
CA GLU A 15 18.63 10.66 6.88
C GLU A 15 17.51 11.69 6.86
N SER A 16 17.35 12.26 5.66
CA SER A 16 16.12 12.88 5.25
C SER A 16 15.07 11.85 5.63
N TRP A 17 14.31 12.11 6.71
CA TRP A 17 13.09 11.38 6.97
C TRP A 17 12.18 11.73 5.81
N VAL A 18 12.40 11.03 4.69
CA VAL A 18 11.42 10.97 3.62
C VAL A 18 10.31 10.22 4.31
N ILE A 19 9.37 10.98 4.88
CA ILE A 19 8.02 10.51 5.05
C ILE A 19 7.60 10.25 3.60
N LYS A 20 7.93 9.05 3.09
CA LYS A 20 7.41 8.60 1.81
C LYS A 20 5.92 8.58 2.06
N GLU A 21 5.22 9.54 1.47
CA GLU A 21 3.78 9.64 1.63
C GLU A 21 3.20 8.25 1.44
N PRO A 22 2.37 7.77 2.38
CA PRO A 22 1.84 6.42 2.33
C PRO A 22 1.15 6.20 0.99
N ARG A 23 1.76 5.39 0.12
CA ARG A 23 1.19 5.09 -1.18
C ARG A 23 -0.03 4.21 -0.94
N THR A 24 -1.16 4.69 -1.42
CA THR A 24 -2.40 3.96 -1.34
C THR A 24 -2.53 3.10 -2.59
N TRP A 25 -3.06 1.90 -2.45
CA TRP A 25 -3.23 0.93 -3.53
C TRP A 25 -4.66 0.42 -3.54
N VAL A 26 -5.22 0.26 -4.73
CA VAL A 26 -6.51 -0.37 -4.96
C VAL A 26 -6.27 -1.73 -5.56
N ILE A 27 -6.71 -2.78 -4.86
CA ILE A 27 -6.61 -4.16 -5.31
C ILE A 27 -8.01 -4.59 -5.74
N ARG A 28 -8.09 -5.19 -6.92
CA ARG A 28 -9.33 -5.76 -7.46
C ARG A 28 -9.15 -7.23 -7.75
N ILE A 29 -10.11 -8.04 -7.33
CA ILE A 29 -10.12 -9.48 -7.58
C ILE A 29 -11.45 -9.92 -8.21
N PRO A 30 -11.46 -10.99 -9.01
CA PRO A 30 -12.69 -11.58 -9.54
C PRO A 30 -13.59 -12.13 -8.42
N GLY A 31 -14.91 -12.07 -8.62
CA GLY A 31 -15.88 -12.68 -7.69
C GLY A 31 -15.72 -14.18 -7.51
N ALA A 32 -15.20 -14.86 -8.54
CA ALA A 32 -14.89 -16.28 -8.52
C ALA A 32 -13.88 -16.68 -7.43
N PHE A 33 -13.12 -15.73 -6.87
CA PHE A 33 -12.12 -15.99 -5.83
C PHE A 33 -12.74 -16.28 -4.46
N ASP A 34 -13.92 -15.71 -4.19
CA ASP A 34 -14.62 -15.88 -2.92
C ASP A 34 -15.51 -17.13 -2.91
N GLY A 35 -15.71 -17.79 -4.06
CA GLY A 35 -16.58 -18.96 -4.19
C GLY A 35 -18.08 -18.66 -4.03
N THR A 36 -18.42 -17.47 -3.53
CA THR A 36 -19.78 -16.94 -3.37
C THR A 36 -20.22 -16.28 -4.68
N VAL A 37 -20.40 -17.09 -5.73
CA VAL A 37 -21.00 -16.61 -6.98
C VAL A 37 -22.52 -16.70 -6.82
N GLU A 38 -23.11 -15.71 -6.16
CA GLU A 38 -24.52 -15.42 -6.42
C GLU A 38 -24.63 -14.91 -7.87
N GLU A 39 -25.64 -15.38 -8.60
CA GLU A 39 -25.85 -15.15 -10.03
C GLU A 39 -26.03 -13.66 -10.35
N GLY A 40 -24.92 -12.94 -10.48
CA GLY A 40 -24.90 -11.50 -10.72
C GLY A 40 -23.48 -10.99 -10.57
N GLY A 41 -22.66 -11.27 -11.58
CA GLY A 41 -21.21 -11.04 -11.59
C GLY A 41 -20.77 -9.79 -10.81
N GLY A 42 -19.85 -9.99 -9.88
CA GLY A 42 -19.25 -8.92 -9.11
C GLY A 42 -17.78 -9.22 -8.89
N GLY A 43 -16.92 -8.23 -9.10
CA GLY A 43 -15.58 -8.27 -8.55
C GLY A 43 -15.57 -7.76 -7.11
N TYR A 44 -14.44 -7.91 -6.45
CA TYR A 44 -14.18 -7.27 -5.16
C TYR A 44 -13.09 -6.24 -5.32
N GLN A 45 -13.17 -5.18 -4.52
CA GLN A 45 -12.16 -4.15 -4.42
C GLN A 45 -11.78 -3.92 -2.95
N THR A 46 -10.50 -3.74 -2.67
CA THR A 46 -10.06 -3.20 -1.38
C THR A 46 -9.01 -2.14 -1.59
N THR A 47 -8.86 -1.25 -0.60
CA THR A 47 -7.87 -0.19 -0.62
C THR A 47 -6.93 -0.35 0.58
N VAL A 48 -5.63 -0.41 0.32
CA VAL A 48 -4.61 -0.59 1.36
C VAL A 48 -3.48 0.42 1.21
N ILE A 49 -2.73 0.62 2.27
CA ILE A 49 -1.54 1.48 2.27
C ILE A 49 -0.31 0.58 2.25
N ALA A 50 0.57 0.77 1.25
CA ALA A 50 1.78 -0.03 1.10
C ALA A 50 2.83 0.69 0.25
N GLU A 51 4.12 0.41 0.46
CA GLU A 51 5.20 1.04 -0.33
C GLU A 51 5.29 0.50 -1.76
N SER A 52 4.94 -0.77 -1.96
CA SER A 52 5.09 -1.52 -3.21
C SER A 52 3.82 -2.30 -3.52
N TRP A 53 3.64 -2.66 -4.79
CA TRP A 53 2.49 -3.47 -5.25
C TRP A 53 2.47 -4.87 -4.60
N GLU A 54 3.64 -5.45 -4.30
CA GLU A 54 3.78 -6.74 -3.63
C GLU A 54 3.21 -6.67 -2.21
N SER A 55 3.70 -5.72 -1.40
CA SER A 55 3.19 -5.50 -0.03
C SER A 55 1.74 -5.05 -0.02
N ALA A 56 1.27 -4.35 -1.06
CA ALA A 56 -0.14 -4.00 -1.22
C ALA A 56 -1.00 -5.25 -1.43
N TRP A 57 -0.52 -6.21 -2.21
CA TRP A 57 -1.22 -7.47 -2.42
C TRP A 57 -1.30 -8.29 -1.12
N GLU A 58 -0.19 -8.41 -0.39
CA GLU A 58 -0.17 -9.09 0.91
C GLU A 58 -1.13 -8.41 1.90
N ALA A 59 -1.06 -7.09 2.04
CA ALA A 59 -1.95 -6.33 2.92
C ALA A 59 -3.43 -6.45 2.51
N ALA A 60 -3.73 -6.60 1.22
CA ALA A 60 -5.09 -6.81 0.74
C ALA A 60 -5.62 -8.22 1.09
N MET A 61 -4.77 -9.25 1.07
CA MET A 61 -5.15 -10.61 1.46
C MET A 61 -5.47 -10.72 2.95
N ASP A 62 -4.82 -9.91 3.79
CA ASP A 62 -5.12 -9.76 5.23
C ASP A 62 -6.25 -8.76 5.52
N ALA A 63 -6.84 -8.12 4.49
CA ALA A 63 -7.91 -7.15 4.70
C ALA A 63 -9.26 -7.83 4.94
N ASP A 64 -9.87 -7.58 6.10
CA ASP A 64 -11.22 -8.06 6.45
C ASP A 64 -12.35 -7.38 5.66
N SER A 65 -12.06 -6.33 4.89
CA SER A 65 -13.07 -5.51 4.22
C SER A 65 -12.80 -5.38 2.73
N TRP A 66 -13.74 -5.92 1.95
CA TRP A 66 -13.78 -5.83 0.51
C TRP A 66 -15.12 -5.21 0.05
N GLU A 67 -15.03 -4.22 -0.82
CA GLU A 67 -16.16 -3.59 -1.50
C GLU A 67 -16.58 -4.46 -2.69
N VAL A 68 -17.86 -4.81 -2.77
CA VAL A 68 -18.41 -5.52 -3.93
C VAL A 68 -18.60 -4.54 -5.09
N LEU A 69 -18.05 -4.88 -6.25
CA LEU A 69 -18.21 -4.12 -7.47
C LEU A 69 -19.43 -4.64 -8.25
N PRO A 70 -20.25 -3.76 -8.85
CA PRO A 70 -21.41 -4.16 -9.65
C PRO A 70 -21.04 -4.66 -11.05
N PHE A 71 -19.76 -4.89 -11.33
CA PHE A 71 -19.24 -5.34 -12.61
C PHE A 71 -18.16 -6.41 -12.42
N ASP A 72 -18.02 -7.24 -13.44
CA ASP A 72 -17.09 -8.36 -13.41
C ASP A 72 -15.63 -7.92 -13.59
N ILE A 73 -14.75 -8.47 -12.77
CA ILE A 73 -13.31 -8.28 -12.85
C ILE A 73 -12.70 -9.53 -13.48
N LYS A 74 -12.21 -9.40 -14.72
CA LYS A 74 -11.65 -10.54 -15.47
C LYS A 74 -10.32 -11.06 -14.91
N HIS A 75 -9.51 -10.14 -14.38
CA HIS A 75 -8.17 -10.42 -13.90
C HIS A 75 -7.90 -9.63 -12.64
N ILE A 76 -7.09 -10.22 -11.76
CA ILE A 76 -6.56 -9.54 -10.59
C ILE A 76 -5.77 -8.30 -11.06
N ALA A 77 -6.00 -7.17 -10.41
CA ALA A 77 -5.32 -5.93 -10.74
C ALA A 77 -5.01 -5.11 -9.49
N CYS A 78 -3.80 -4.54 -9.45
CA CYS A 78 -3.33 -3.66 -8.39
C CYS A 78 -2.97 -2.31 -9.00
N PHE A 79 -3.62 -1.24 -8.52
CA PHE A 79 -3.42 0.11 -9.03
C PHE A 79 -2.93 1.03 -7.91
N PRO A 80 -1.91 1.88 -8.15
CA PRO A 80 -1.62 2.96 -7.23
C PRO A 80 -2.79 3.96 -7.24
N LYS A 81 -3.26 4.34 -6.06
CA LYS A 81 -4.23 5.42 -5.85
C LYS A 81 -3.46 6.67 -5.49
N GLU A 82 -3.67 7.72 -6.28
CA GLU A 82 -3.10 9.03 -5.99
C GLU A 82 -3.62 9.50 -4.63
N VAL A 83 -2.70 9.86 -3.73
CA VAL A 83 -3.04 10.51 -2.47
C VAL A 83 -3.59 11.89 -2.82
N VAL A 84 -4.89 12.06 -2.64
CA VAL A 84 -5.51 13.39 -2.68
C VAL A 84 -5.05 14.13 -1.43
N THR A 85 -3.93 14.85 -1.54
CA THR A 85 -3.54 15.84 -0.56
C THR A 85 -4.47 17.03 -0.73
N THR A 86 -5.62 17.02 -0.03
CA THR A 86 -6.38 18.26 0.19
C THR A 86 -5.55 19.13 1.13
N CYS A 87 -4.78 20.04 0.55
CA CYS A 87 -4.25 21.19 1.26
C CYS A 87 -5.43 22.13 1.60
N ASP A 88 -5.74 22.24 2.88
CA ASP A 88 -6.55 23.34 3.45
C ASP A 88 -5.62 24.50 3.84
#